data_AF-A0A2E5WDS9-F1
#
_entry.id   AF-A0A2E5WDS9-F1
#
_cell.length_a   1.000
_cell.length_b   1.000
_cell.length_c   1.000
_cell.angle_alpha   90.00
_cell.angle_beta   90.00
_cell.angle_gamma   90.00
#
_symmetry.space_group_name_H-M   'P 1'
#
loop_
_entity.id
_entity.type
_entity.pdbx_description
1 polymer ?
#
loop_
_entity_poly.entity_id
_entity_poly.type
_entity_poly.pdbx_seq_one_letter_code
_entity_poly.pdbx_strand_id
1 'polypeptide(L)' 'MVTTEGQLLYRRVLLHSHTNEQPFALSGSPVPIASDQQVWVRAHMKSDGYASDARNGCNGFAAGVVDEEPLPTGCAF' A
#
# COMPACT_ATOMS: atom_id res chain seq x y z
N MET A 1 4.06 -1.83 5.95
CA MET A 1 5.01 -2.86 5.50
C MET A 1 5.83 -3.32 6.69
N VAL A 2 5.95 -4.63 6.88
CA VAL A 2 6.76 -5.22 7.97
C VAL A 2 7.63 -6.36 7.42
N THR A 3 8.77 -6.63 8.07
CA THR A 3 9.59 -7.81 7.77
C THR A 3 8.87 -9.10 8.18
N THR A 4 9.41 -10.25 7.78
CA THR A 4 8.94 -11.57 8.19
C THR A 4 9.01 -11.79 9.70
N GLU A 5 9.92 -11.10 10.40
CA GLU A 5 10.10 -11.10 11.86
C GLU A 5 9.19 -10.07 12.56
N GLY A 6 8.38 -9.33 11.80
CA GLY A 6 7.44 -8.35 12.33
C GLY A 6 8.02 -6.95 12.56
N GLN A 7 9.24 -6.66 12.10
CA GLN A 7 9.82 -5.32 12.23
C GLN A 7 9.13 -4.33 11.30
N LEU A 8 8.80 -3.13 11.80
CA LEU A 8 8.15 -2.10 11.00
C LEU A 8 9.15 -1.42 10.06
N LEU A 9 8.95 -1.59 8.75
CA LEU A 9 9.77 -0.94 7.72
C LEU A 9 9.17 0.40 7.27
N TYR A 10 7.85 0.42 7.08
CA TYR A 10 7.15 1.60 6.58
C TYR A 10 5.69 1.61 7.05
N ARG A 11 5.20 2.80 7.42
CA ARG A 11 3.80 3.06 7.73
C ARG A 11 3.39 4.40 7.15
N ARG A 12 2.30 4.39 6.39
CA ARG A 12 1.57 5.59 6.01
C ARG A 12 0.24 5.60 6.75
N VAL A 13 -0.11 6.73 7.34
CA VAL A 13 -1.40 6.95 8.01
C VAL A 13 -2.06 8.14 7.32
N LEU A 14 -3.25 7.92 6.78
CA LEU A 14 -4.09 9.00 6.25
C LEU A 14 -5.06 9.38 7.37
N LEU A 15 -4.86 10.55 7.98
CA LEU A 15 -5.56 10.97 9.19
C LEU A 15 -6.98 11.53 8.92
N HIS A 16 -7.33 11.72 7.65
CA HIS A 16 -8.65 12.17 7.21
C HIS A 16 -8.99 11.54 5.86
N SER A 17 -10.28 11.57 5.52
CA SER A 17 -10.75 11.06 4.23
C SER A 17 -10.42 12.05 3.12
N HIS A 18 -9.72 11.61 2.08
CA HIS A 18 -9.32 12.41 0.92
C HIS A 18 -10.39 12.35 -0.19
N THR A 19 -11.67 12.44 0.19
CA THR A 19 -12.82 12.23 -0.72
C THR A 19 -12.85 13.19 -1.91
N ASN A 20 -12.24 14.38 -1.76
CA ASN A 20 -12.19 15.42 -2.79
C ASN A 20 -10.85 15.47 -3.53
N GLU A 21 -9.89 14.61 -3.18
CA GLU A 21 -8.53 14.59 -3.75
C GLU A 21 -8.40 13.46 -4.79
N GLN A 22 -9.46 13.24 -5.56
CA GLN A 22 -9.46 12.29 -6.66
C GLN A 22 -9.02 12.98 -7.95
N PRO A 23 -8.18 12.32 -8.78
CA PRO A 23 -7.54 11.01 -8.56
C PRO A 23 -6.40 11.10 -7.53
N PHE A 24 -6.18 10.00 -6.78
CA PHE A 24 -5.08 9.95 -5.83
C PHE A 24 -3.72 10.06 -6.56
N ALA A 25 -2.96 11.10 -6.24
CA ALA A 25 -1.57 11.18 -6.67
C ALA A 25 -0.70 10.23 -5.84
N LEU A 26 0.19 9.51 -6.54
CA LEU A 26 1.30 8.80 -5.91
C LEU A 26 2.10 9.82 -5.07
N SER A 27 2.10 9.58 -3.77
CA SER A 27 2.70 10.46 -2.79
C SER A 27 3.54 9.63 -1.81
N GLY A 28 4.74 10.11 -1.53
CA GLY A 28 5.74 9.38 -0.75
C GLY A 28 6.92 8.93 -1.62
N SER A 29 8.09 8.80 -0.98
CA SER A 29 9.30 8.31 -1.62
C SER A 29 9.29 6.78 -1.68
N PRO A 30 9.97 6.18 -2.68
CA PRO A 30 10.22 4.74 -2.69
C PRO A 30 10.81 4.27 -1.36
N VAL A 31 10.32 3.13 -0.85
CA VAL A 31 10.91 2.51 0.35
C VAL A 31 12.06 1.62 -0.12
N PRO A 32 13.31 1.88 0.29
CA PRO A 32 14.44 1.07 -0.13
C PRO A 32 14.34 -0.32 0.53
N ILE A 33 14.12 -1.34 -0.29
CA ILE A 33 14.14 -2.76 0.07
C ILE A 33 14.97 -3.51 -0.98
N ALA A 34 15.67 -4.57 -0.59
CA ALA A 34 16.37 -5.41 -1.55
C ALA A 34 15.37 -6.17 -2.43
N SER A 35 15.74 -6.49 -3.67
CA SER A 35 14.84 -7.15 -4.63
C SER A 35 14.36 -8.53 -4.16
N ASP A 36 15.22 -9.24 -3.43
CA ASP A 36 14.98 -10.55 -2.84
C ASP A 36 14.42 -10.49 -1.40
N GLN A 37 14.26 -9.30 -0.83
CA GLN A 37 13.74 -9.15 0.53
C GLN A 37 12.24 -9.40 0.58
N GLN A 38 11.83 -10.43 1.34
CA GLN A 38 10.43 -10.71 1.60
C GLN A 38 9.85 -9.73 2.63
N VAL A 39 8.66 -9.22 2.34
CA VAL A 39 7.94 -8.30 3.22
C VAL A 39 6.45 -8.59 3.21
N TRP A 40 5.79 -8.23 4.31
CA TRP A 40 4.33 -8.21 4.40
C TRP A 40 3.78 -6.81 4.12
N VAL A 41 2.90 -6.71 3.13
CA VAL A 41 2.13 -5.51 2.82
C VAL A 41 0.70 -5.69 3.37
N ARG A 42 0.27 -4.75 4.20
CA ARG A 42 -1.01 -4.78 4.91
C ARG A 42 -1.65 -3.38 4.88
N ALA A 43 -2.96 -3.34 4.65
CA ALA A 43 -3.78 -2.13 4.80
C ALA A 43 -4.63 -2.23 6.07
N HIS A 44 -4.74 -1.14 6.82
CA HIS A 44 -5.60 -1.06 8.00
C HIS A 44 -6.77 -0.12 7.72
N MET A 45 -7.98 -0.65 7.75
CA MET A 45 -9.24 0.07 7.65
C MET A 45 -9.75 0.39 9.06
N LYS A 46 -10.19 1.63 9.30
CA LYS A 46 -10.52 2.12 10.66
C LYS A 46 -11.61 1.29 11.35
N SER A 47 -12.65 0.89 10.63
CA SER A 47 -13.74 0.07 11.16
C SER A 47 -13.35 -1.40 11.29
N ASP A 48 -12.65 -1.92 10.29
CA ASP A 48 -12.51 -3.38 10.09
C ASP A 48 -11.14 -3.94 10.48
N GLY A 49 -10.23 -3.08 10.96
CA GLY A 49 -8.88 -3.47 11.31
C GLY A 49 -8.01 -3.71 10.09
N TYR A 50 -7.04 -4.63 10.19
CA TYR A 50 -6.25 -5.01 9.02
C TYR A 50 -7.10 -5.83 8.05
N ALA A 51 -7.02 -5.50 6.76
CA ALA A 51 -7.61 -6.33 5.71
C ALA A 51 -7.11 -7.77 5.86
N SER A 52 -8.01 -8.75 5.67
CA SER A 52 -7.72 -10.17 5.84
C SER A 52 -6.62 -10.65 4.89
N ASP A 53 -6.51 -10.04 3.72
CA ASP A 53 -5.50 -10.37 2.72
C ASP A 53 -4.23 -9.55 2.93
N ALA A 54 -3.34 -10.08 3.77
CA ALA A 54 -1.96 -9.66 3.79
C ALA A 54 -1.22 -10.27 2.59
N ARG A 55 -0.59 -9.44 1.78
CA ARG A 55 0.22 -9.91 0.65
C ARG A 55 1.67 -10.08 1.10
N ASN A 56 2.20 -11.29 0.96
CA ASN A 56 3.63 -11.58 1.03
C ASN A 56 4.19 -11.59 -0.38
N GLY A 57 5.30 -10.90 -0.61
CA GLY A 57 5.99 -10.94 -1.89
C GLY A 57 7.47 -10.61 -1.76
N CYS A 58 8.24 -11.19 -2.68
CA CYS A 58 9.52 -10.68 -3.18
C CYS A 58 9.46 -10.75 -4.72
N ASN A 59 10.29 -9.98 -5.44
CA ASN A 59 10.38 -9.96 -6.91
C ASN A 59 9.04 -9.99 -7.70
N GLY A 60 8.64 -8.85 -8.28
CA GLY A 60 7.49 -8.77 -9.19
C GLY A 60 6.13 -8.50 -8.51
N PHE A 61 6.13 -8.21 -7.20
CA PHE A 61 4.94 -7.67 -6.53
C PHE A 61 4.51 -6.36 -7.19
N ALA A 62 3.25 -6.31 -7.66
CA ALA A 62 2.67 -5.15 -8.31
C ALA A 62 3.45 -4.65 -9.55
N ALA A 63 4.17 -5.54 -10.26
CA ALA A 63 5.03 -5.18 -11.40
C ALA A 63 4.32 -4.44 -12.55
N GLY A 64 3.00 -4.57 -12.69
CA GLY A 64 2.20 -3.84 -13.68
C GLY A 64 1.56 -2.54 -13.17
N VAL A 65 1.57 -2.31 -11.85
CA VAL A 65 0.85 -1.16 -11.24
C VAL A 65 1.57 0.16 -11.46
N VAL A 66 2.88 0.13 -11.73
CA VAL A 66 3.68 1.34 -12.01
C VAL A 66 3.21 2.06 -13.27
N ASP A 67 2.76 1.30 -14.28
CA ASP A 67 2.33 1.82 -15.58
C ASP A 67 0.80 2.00 -15.66
N GLU A 68 0.06 1.62 -14.62
CA GLU A 68 -1.39 1.79 -14.56
C GLU A 68 -1.76 3.23 -14.13
N GLU A 69 -2.64 3.86 -14.92
CA GLU A 69 -3.25 5.12 -14.50
C GLU A 69 -4.11 4.91 -13.23
N PRO A 70 -4.23 5.93 -12.35
CA PRO A 70 -5.07 5.83 -11.17
C PRO A 70 -6.54 5.47 -11.51
N LEU A 71 -6.99 4.29 -11.09
CA LEU A 71 -8.38 3.83 -11.23
C LEU A 71 -9.29 4.41 -10.13
N PRO A 72 -10.63 4.40 -10.35
CA PRO A 72 -11.41 5.26 -11.25
C PRO A 72 -11.64 6.68 -10.69
N THR A 73 -12.16 7.60 -11.51
CA THR A 73 -12.64 8.90 -11.03
C THR A 73 -13.94 8.75 -10.24
N GLY A 74 -13.86 8.94 -8.92
CA GLY A 74 -15.02 8.96 -8.01
C GLY A 74 -15.07 7.76 -7.06
N CYS A 75 -15.57 7.99 -5.85
CA CYS A 75 -15.71 6.95 -4.84
C CYS A 75 -17.03 6.19 -5.04
N ALA A 76 -16.96 4.92 -5.48
CA ALA A 76 -18.02 3.96 -5.20
C ALA A 76 -17.74 3.38 -3.80
N PHE A 77 -18.29 4.03 -2.76
CA PHE A 77 -18.34 3.44 -1.42
C PHE A 77 -19.39 2.33 -1.39
#